data_AF-A0A653E371-F1
#
_entry.id   AF-A0A653E371-F1
#
_cell.length_a   1.000
_cell.length_b   1.000
_cell.length_c   1.000
_cell.angle_alpha   90.00
_cell.angle_beta   90.00
_cell.angle_gamma   90.00
#
_symmetry.space_group_name_H-M   'P 1'
#
loop_
_entity.id
_entity.type
_entity.pdbx_description
1 polymer ?
#
loop_
_entity_poly.entity_id
_entity_poly.type
_entity_poly.pdbx_seq_one_letter_code
_entity_poly.pdbx_strand_id
1 'polypeptide(L)'
;MNLEEKLESITPRSLLKWIVWILGIATGFFGFVLTLYLMEFNNGFSNENSDWGTFGDFLGGTLNPIFGFLSLIALLLTIVLQSKELESTRIELERSASAQEKTEAALNKQSDTQSKQQFENTFFSLLDQHNKALEKISTPTTKYTNDRSDLDIVRLAVFSENHSDLQDAKNALEKYNGICGHYFRVLYQVLKFIATNVPDGSIGSEFSQETLANSKLAPSEKMYSNIVRSFLSYDATQLLAINCFCADSSNTYWNFKLLIERYSFLEHMPFKIKESDHVLLVSTKNFYEKNAFGRTQFKTSSEKL
;
A
#
# COMPACT_ATOMS: atom_id res chain seq x y z
N MET A 1 -51.69 0.24 21.20
CA MET A 1 -50.64 1.10 20.63
C MET A 1 -50.34 2.16 21.66
N ASN A 2 -49.18 2.07 22.30
CA ASN A 2 -48.77 2.99 23.36
C ASN A 2 -48.45 4.38 22.77
N LEU A 3 -48.44 5.43 23.60
CA LEU A 3 -48.21 6.80 23.10
C LEU A 3 -46.85 6.95 22.40
N GLU A 4 -45.84 6.22 22.87
CA GLU A 4 -44.50 6.12 22.27
C GLU A 4 -44.53 5.50 20.86
N GLU A 5 -45.18 4.34 20.67
CA GLU A 5 -45.34 3.74 19.33
C GLU A 5 -46.08 4.67 18.36
N LYS A 6 -47.06 5.42 18.86
CA LYS A 6 -47.75 6.45 18.06
C LYS A 6 -46.79 7.56 17.65
N LEU A 7 -45.96 8.07 18.56
CA LEU A 7 -44.95 9.08 18.28
C LEU A 7 -43.89 8.60 17.28
N GLU A 8 -43.40 7.38 17.44
CA GLU A 8 -42.42 6.77 16.53
C GLU A 8 -42.97 6.54 15.12
N SER A 9 -44.27 6.30 14.98
CA SER A 9 -44.92 6.13 13.67
C SER A 9 -45.27 7.45 12.94
N ILE A 10 -45.04 8.62 13.57
CA ILE A 10 -45.34 9.91 12.96
C ILE A 10 -44.45 10.13 11.73
N THR A 11 -45.11 10.38 10.61
CA THR A 11 -44.52 10.75 9.33
C THR A 11 -44.94 12.17 8.95
N PRO A 12 -44.22 12.86 8.04
CA PRO A 12 -44.63 14.17 7.55
C PRO A 12 -46.07 14.18 6.98
N ARG A 13 -46.47 13.08 6.34
CA ARG A 13 -47.83 12.91 5.80
C ARG A 13 -48.90 12.79 6.89
N SER A 14 -48.62 12.08 7.99
CA SER A 14 -49.55 12.05 9.10
C SER A 14 -49.64 13.43 9.75
N LEU A 15 -48.53 14.14 9.92
CA LEU A 15 -48.49 15.45 10.56
C LEU A 15 -49.35 16.49 9.83
N LEU A 16 -49.32 16.50 8.50
CA LEU A 16 -50.24 17.33 7.70
C LEU A 16 -51.71 17.04 8.02
N LYS A 17 -52.09 15.77 8.21
CA LYS A 17 -53.47 15.41 8.60
C LYS A 17 -53.82 15.92 10.00
N TRP A 18 -52.88 15.85 10.95
CA TRP A 18 -53.07 16.36 12.31
C TRP A 18 -53.19 17.89 12.34
N ILE A 19 -52.38 18.60 11.56
CA ILE A 19 -52.48 20.07 11.41
C ILE A 19 -53.84 20.46 10.82
N VAL A 20 -54.28 19.77 9.77
CA VAL A 20 -55.61 20.01 9.17
C VAL A 20 -56.73 19.76 10.17
N TRP A 21 -56.61 18.72 11.00
CA TRP A 21 -57.57 18.44 12.08
C TRP A 21 -57.59 19.52 13.16
N ILE A 22 -56.42 19.98 13.60
CA ILE A 22 -56.29 21.07 14.60
C ILE A 22 -56.91 22.36 14.06
N LEU A 23 -56.66 22.69 12.79
CA LEU A 23 -57.28 23.83 12.12
C LEU A 23 -58.80 23.69 12.03
N GLY A 24 -59.30 22.51 11.65
CA GLY A 24 -60.73 22.24 11.60
C GLY A 24 -61.42 22.38 12.96
N ILE A 25 -60.80 21.87 14.03
CA ILE A 25 -61.28 22.03 15.40
C ILE A 25 -61.30 23.51 15.81
N ALA A 26 -60.22 24.26 15.51
CA ALA A 26 -60.14 25.69 15.83
C ALA A 26 -61.25 26.50 15.14
N THR A 27 -61.50 26.25 13.85
CA THR A 27 -62.60 26.89 13.10
C THR A 27 -63.97 26.49 13.64
N GLY A 28 -64.15 25.22 14.04
CA GLY A 28 -65.38 24.75 14.66
C GLY A 28 -65.69 25.45 15.99
N PHE A 29 -64.69 25.58 16.88
CA PHE A 29 -64.82 26.32 18.14
C PHE A 29 -65.12 27.79 17.91
N PHE A 30 -64.44 28.43 16.95
CA PHE A 30 -64.72 29.80 16.57
C PHE A 30 -66.19 30.00 16.18
N GLY A 31 -66.70 29.16 15.26
CA GLY A 31 -68.09 29.21 14.82
C GLY A 31 -69.10 28.94 15.95
N PHE A 32 -68.78 28.01 16.85
CA PHE A 32 -69.59 27.70 18.01
C PHE A 32 -69.70 28.87 18.99
N VAL A 33 -68.57 29.47 19.40
CA VAL A 33 -68.57 30.62 20.30
C VAL A 33 -69.27 31.82 19.65
N LEU A 34 -69.06 32.04 18.35
CA LEU A 34 -69.75 33.09 17.60
C LEU A 34 -71.27 32.86 17.57
N THR A 35 -71.71 31.62 17.37
CA THR A 35 -73.15 31.27 17.36
C THR A 35 -73.78 31.48 18.74
N LEU A 36 -73.11 31.05 19.81
CA LEU A 36 -73.57 31.29 21.18
C LEU A 36 -73.71 32.79 21.48
N TYR A 37 -72.71 33.59 21.06
CA TYR A 37 -72.77 35.04 21.21
C TYR A 37 -73.97 35.65 20.47
N LEU A 38 -74.18 35.25 19.21
CA LEU A 38 -75.29 35.76 18.40
C LEU A 38 -76.66 35.30 18.89
N MET A 39 -76.77 34.15 19.54
CA MET A 39 -78.03 33.69 20.14
C MET A 39 -78.41 34.50 21.38
N GLU A 40 -77.43 34.82 22.24
CA GLU A 40 -77.67 35.53 23.49
C GLU A 40 -77.83 37.05 23.29
N PHE A 41 -77.07 37.66 22.37
CA PHE A 41 -76.95 39.12 22.23
C PHE A 41 -77.52 39.70 20.93
N ASN A 42 -78.56 39.08 20.35
CA ASN A 42 -79.06 39.36 18.98
C ASN A 42 -79.74 40.73 18.76
N ASN A 43 -78.99 41.84 18.85
CA ASN A 43 -79.49 43.21 18.71
C ASN A 43 -79.02 43.95 17.43
N GLY A 44 -78.47 43.23 16.44
CA GLY A 44 -77.91 43.82 15.21
C GLY A 44 -76.51 44.41 15.39
N PHE A 45 -76.01 45.14 14.40
CA PHE A 45 -74.68 45.76 14.45
C PHE A 45 -74.70 47.07 15.26
N SER A 46 -73.76 47.20 16.22
CA SER A 46 -73.61 48.43 16.99
C SER A 46 -72.87 49.51 16.19
N ASN A 47 -73.33 50.76 16.35
CA ASN A 47 -72.68 51.97 15.82
C ASN A 47 -71.64 52.55 16.80
N GLU A 48 -71.58 52.05 18.03
CA GLU A 48 -70.64 52.49 19.06
C GLU A 48 -69.38 51.60 19.04
N ASN A 49 -68.20 52.22 18.95
CA ASN A 49 -66.94 51.49 18.90
C ASN A 49 -66.62 50.71 20.20
N SER A 50 -67.16 51.13 21.35
CA SER A 50 -66.95 50.44 22.64
C SER A 50 -67.54 49.03 22.67
N ASP A 51 -68.65 48.82 21.97
CA ASP A 51 -69.35 47.53 21.95
C ASP A 51 -68.56 46.49 21.16
N TRP A 52 -67.86 46.92 20.10
CA TRP A 52 -66.91 46.09 19.35
C TRP A 52 -65.70 45.67 20.21
N GLY A 53 -65.26 46.53 21.14
CA GLY A 53 -64.25 46.18 22.13
C GLY A 53 -64.72 45.07 23.06
N THR A 54 -65.92 45.20 23.62
CA THR A 54 -66.50 44.21 24.55
C THR A 54 -66.80 42.87 23.86
N PHE A 55 -67.25 42.90 22.61
CA PHE A 55 -67.37 41.70 21.76
C PHE A 55 -66.02 41.03 21.54
N GLY A 56 -65.00 41.82 21.20
CA GLY A 56 -63.62 41.36 21.05
C GLY A 56 -63.09 40.70 22.34
N ASP A 57 -63.39 41.27 23.51
CA ASP A 57 -63.01 40.73 24.81
C ASP A 57 -63.70 39.39 25.12
N PHE A 58 -64.96 39.21 24.73
CA PHE A 58 -65.67 37.94 24.90
C PHE A 58 -65.10 36.83 24.00
N LEU A 59 -64.96 37.10 22.70
CA LEU A 59 -64.38 36.16 21.74
C LEU A 59 -62.92 35.87 22.09
N GLY A 60 -62.12 36.90 22.34
CA GLY A 60 -60.72 36.79 22.71
C GLY A 60 -60.53 36.08 24.05
N GLY A 61 -61.32 36.42 25.06
CA GLY A 61 -61.26 35.79 26.39
C GLY A 61 -61.60 34.30 26.38
N THR A 62 -62.50 33.88 25.49
CA THR A 62 -62.92 32.48 25.38
C THR A 62 -62.04 31.66 24.43
N LEU A 63 -61.69 32.23 23.27
CA LEU A 63 -60.96 31.52 22.22
C LEU A 63 -59.45 31.54 22.39
N ASN A 64 -58.86 32.61 22.96
CA ASN A 64 -57.39 32.69 23.11
C ASN A 64 -56.81 31.56 23.97
N PRO A 65 -57.40 31.16 25.11
CA PRO A 65 -56.90 30.01 25.88
C PRO A 65 -56.94 28.70 25.06
N ILE A 66 -58.01 28.48 24.29
CA ILE A 66 -58.18 27.28 23.45
C ILE A 66 -57.15 27.28 22.31
N PHE A 67 -57.03 28.39 21.58
CA PHE A 67 -56.06 28.53 20.50
C PHE A 67 -54.62 28.49 21.01
N GLY A 68 -54.33 29.04 22.19
CA GLY A 68 -53.04 28.93 22.85
C GLY A 68 -52.67 27.47 23.14
N PHE A 69 -53.62 26.67 23.64
CA PHE A 69 -53.41 25.24 23.89
C PHE A 69 -53.22 24.44 22.59
N LEU A 70 -54.04 24.69 21.56
CA LEU A 70 -53.88 24.07 20.24
C LEU A 70 -52.53 24.43 19.58
N SER A 71 -52.09 25.67 19.74
CA SER A 71 -50.77 26.13 19.26
C SER A 71 -49.62 25.43 19.98
N LEU A 72 -49.73 25.24 21.30
CA LEU A 72 -48.76 24.48 22.08
C LEU A 72 -48.67 23.02 21.61
N ILE A 73 -49.80 22.37 21.35
CA ILE A 73 -49.83 20.99 20.80
C ILE A 73 -49.14 20.94 19.43
N ALA A 74 -49.47 21.86 18.53
CA ALA A 74 -48.87 21.92 17.21
C ALA A 74 -47.34 22.12 17.27
N LEU A 75 -46.87 22.98 18.20
CA LEU A 75 -45.45 23.20 18.44
C LEU A 75 -44.75 21.93 18.98
N LEU A 76 -45.34 21.26 19.97
CA LEU A 76 -44.80 20.02 20.53
C LEU A 76 -44.69 18.91 19.48
N LEU A 77 -45.71 18.75 18.63
CA LEU A 77 -45.67 17.79 17.52
C LEU A 77 -44.52 18.10 16.54
N THR A 78 -44.30 19.39 16.26
CA THR A 78 -43.21 19.84 15.38
C THR A 78 -41.84 19.54 16.00
N ILE A 79 -41.64 19.82 17.29
CA ILE A 79 -40.38 19.56 18.01
C ILE A 79 -40.06 18.06 18.01
N VAL A 80 -41.04 17.20 18.27
CA VAL A 80 -40.86 15.74 18.25
C VAL A 80 -40.41 15.26 16.87
N LEU A 81 -41.05 15.75 15.80
CA LEU A 81 -40.68 15.36 14.45
C LEU A 81 -39.27 15.84 14.09
N GLN A 82 -38.93 17.08 14.43
CA GLN A 82 -37.58 17.64 14.22
C GLN A 82 -36.52 16.82 14.97
N SER A 83 -36.81 16.40 16.20
CA SER A 83 -35.91 15.52 16.97
C SER A 83 -35.65 14.19 16.25
N LYS A 84 -36.70 13.59 15.69
CA LYS A 84 -36.61 12.32 14.95
C LYS A 84 -35.85 12.48 13.63
N GLU A 85 -36.05 13.57 12.89
CA GLU A 85 -35.28 13.87 11.67
C GLU A 85 -33.80 14.09 11.98
N LEU A 86 -33.48 14.79 13.08
CA LEU A 86 -32.11 14.95 13.56
C LEU A 86 -31.46 13.62 13.95
N GLU A 87 -32.20 12.73 14.62
CA GLU A 87 -31.72 11.39 14.95
C GLU A 87 -31.42 10.57 13.69
N SER A 88 -32.34 10.55 12.71
CA SER A 88 -32.12 9.89 11.42
C SER A 88 -30.92 10.47 10.68
N THR A 89 -30.72 11.80 10.74
CA THR A 89 -29.58 12.48 10.12
C THR A 89 -28.28 12.08 10.81
N ARG A 90 -28.25 11.99 12.14
CA ARG A 90 -27.08 11.52 12.90
C ARG A 90 -26.72 10.08 12.53
N ILE A 91 -27.71 9.18 12.44
CA ILE A 91 -27.49 7.78 12.04
C ILE A 91 -26.89 7.71 10.62
N GLU A 92 -27.41 8.49 9.68
CA GLU A 92 -26.89 8.48 8.31
C GLU A 92 -25.48 9.07 8.21
N LEU A 93 -25.19 10.13 8.97
CA LEU A 93 -23.83 10.69 9.08
C LEU A 93 -22.85 9.67 9.69
N GLU A 94 -23.25 8.94 10.73
CA GLU A 94 -22.44 7.89 11.33
C GLU A 94 -22.16 6.75 10.34
N ARG A 95 -23.18 6.32 9.59
CA ARG A 95 -23.02 5.33 8.51
C ARG A 95 -22.08 5.82 7.43
N SER A 96 -22.19 7.08 7.02
CA SER A 96 -21.31 7.70 6.02
C SER A 96 -19.87 7.76 6.52
N ALA A 97 -19.64 8.13 7.79
CA ALA A 97 -18.32 8.15 8.40
C ALA A 97 -17.70 6.74 8.42
N SER A 98 -18.45 5.73 8.88
CA SER A 98 -17.97 4.34 8.88
C SER A 98 -17.69 3.80 7.47
N ALA A 99 -18.49 4.17 6.47
CA ALA A 99 -18.24 3.81 5.08
C ALA A 99 -16.95 4.47 4.54
N GLN A 100 -16.67 5.71 4.94
CA GLN A 100 -15.47 6.44 4.57
C GLN A 100 -14.22 5.83 5.22
N GLU A 101 -14.26 5.48 6.51
CA GLU A 101 -13.17 4.77 7.20
C GLU A 101 -12.84 3.42 6.52
N LYS A 102 -13.86 2.64 6.15
CA LYS A 102 -13.69 1.38 5.41
C LYS A 102 -13.07 1.60 4.03
N THR A 103 -13.46 2.69 3.36
CA THR A 103 -12.92 3.06 2.05
C THR A 103 -11.47 3.48 2.17
N GLU A 104 -11.10 4.29 3.17
CA GLU A 104 -9.72 4.67 3.44
C GLU A 104 -8.84 3.45 3.73
N ALA A 105 -9.31 2.53 4.57
CA ALA A 105 -8.61 1.28 4.85
C ALA A 105 -8.42 0.42 3.59
N ALA A 106 -9.43 0.34 2.72
CA ALA A 106 -9.35 -0.38 1.46
C ALA A 106 -8.37 0.28 0.48
N LEU A 107 -8.37 1.62 0.39
CA LEU A 107 -7.45 2.39 -0.45
C LEU A 107 -6.00 2.25 0.01
N ASN A 108 -5.74 2.28 1.32
CA ASN A 108 -4.40 2.07 1.87
C ASN A 108 -3.88 0.67 1.51
N LYS A 109 -4.69 -0.38 1.70
CA LYS A 109 -4.33 -1.74 1.30
C LYS A 109 -4.12 -1.88 -0.21
N GLN A 110 -4.92 -1.17 -1.01
CA GLN A 110 -4.77 -1.13 -2.46
C GLN A 110 -3.45 -0.44 -2.86
N SER A 111 -3.08 0.66 -2.20
CA SER A 111 -1.81 1.36 -2.41
C SER A 111 -0.63 0.42 -2.16
N ASP A 112 -0.62 -0.29 -1.04
CA ASP A 112 0.45 -1.26 -0.71
C ASP A 112 0.56 -2.38 -1.75
N THR A 113 -0.59 -2.91 -2.18
CA THR A 113 -0.66 -3.94 -3.22
C THR A 113 -0.13 -3.41 -4.55
N GLN A 114 -0.46 -2.17 -4.90
CA GLN A 114 -0.03 -1.53 -6.13
C GLN A 114 1.48 -1.28 -6.14
N SER A 115 2.06 -0.79 -5.05
CA SER A 115 3.51 -0.62 -4.92
C SER A 115 4.25 -1.96 -5.11
N LYS A 116 3.72 -3.04 -4.52
CA LYS A 116 4.27 -4.39 -4.71
C LYS A 116 4.18 -4.84 -6.16
N GLN A 117 3.03 -4.66 -6.82
CA GLN A 117 2.87 -5.01 -8.23
C GLN A 117 3.80 -4.22 -9.16
N GLN A 118 3.97 -2.92 -8.92
CA GLN A 118 4.89 -2.08 -9.70
C GLN A 118 6.34 -2.56 -9.59
N PHE A 119 6.76 -2.90 -8.36
CA PHE A 119 8.07 -3.50 -8.13
C PHE A 119 8.20 -4.85 -8.86
N GLU A 120 7.26 -5.78 -8.67
CA GLU A 120 7.31 -7.12 -9.26
C GLU A 120 7.35 -7.07 -10.79
N ASN A 121 6.54 -6.23 -11.42
CA ASN A 121 6.55 -6.05 -12.88
C ASN A 121 7.93 -5.61 -13.39
N THR A 122 8.55 -4.64 -12.72
CA THR A 122 9.89 -4.15 -13.10
C THR A 122 10.96 -5.20 -12.82
N PHE A 123 10.87 -5.88 -11.66
CA PHE A 123 11.78 -6.96 -11.29
C PHE A 123 11.75 -8.09 -12.31
N PHE A 124 10.57 -8.60 -12.68
CA PHE A 124 10.46 -9.71 -13.64
C PHE A 124 10.92 -9.31 -15.05
N SER A 125 10.69 -8.05 -15.46
CA SER A 125 11.25 -7.52 -16.70
C SER A 125 12.78 -7.51 -16.69
N LEU A 126 13.40 -7.04 -15.60
CA LEU A 126 14.85 -7.06 -15.43
C LEU A 126 15.41 -8.48 -15.31
N LEU A 127 14.70 -9.39 -14.66
CA LEU A 127 15.06 -10.81 -14.55
C LEU A 127 15.04 -11.50 -15.91
N ASP A 128 14.07 -11.20 -16.76
CA ASP A 128 14.02 -11.68 -18.14
C ASP A 128 15.23 -11.17 -18.96
N GLN A 129 15.58 -9.89 -18.84
CA GLN A 129 16.78 -9.34 -19.49
C GLN A 129 18.07 -9.98 -18.96
N HIS A 130 18.14 -10.23 -17.65
CA HIS A 130 19.23 -10.97 -17.03
C HIS A 130 19.35 -12.38 -17.60
N ASN A 131 18.25 -13.12 -17.67
CA ASN A 131 18.24 -14.49 -18.16
C ASN A 131 18.63 -14.57 -19.63
N LYS A 132 18.16 -13.64 -20.48
CA LYS A 132 18.59 -13.52 -21.88
C LYS A 132 20.08 -13.21 -22.00
N ALA A 133 20.61 -12.32 -21.16
CA ALA A 133 22.03 -12.00 -21.15
C ALA A 133 22.88 -13.21 -20.69
N LEU A 134 22.39 -13.97 -19.71
CA LEU A 134 23.04 -15.20 -19.24
C LEU A 134 23.01 -16.29 -20.31
N GLU A 135 21.85 -16.53 -20.93
CA GLU A 135 21.68 -17.50 -22.00
C GLU A 135 22.65 -17.21 -23.13
N LYS A 136 22.71 -15.95 -23.59
CA LYS A 136 23.63 -15.54 -24.66
C LYS A 136 25.08 -15.91 -24.39
N ILE A 137 25.57 -15.73 -23.16
CA ILE A 137 26.96 -16.07 -22.83
C ILE A 137 27.15 -17.55 -22.47
N SER A 138 26.08 -18.28 -22.17
CA SER A 138 26.11 -19.69 -21.76
C SER A 138 25.86 -20.64 -22.93
N THR A 139 25.28 -20.17 -24.03
CA THR A 139 25.06 -20.96 -25.24
C THR A 139 26.35 -21.08 -26.07
N PRO A 140 26.79 -22.30 -26.42
CA PRO A 140 27.91 -22.49 -27.35
C PRO A 140 27.65 -21.88 -28.73
N THR A 141 28.63 -21.12 -29.26
CA THR A 141 28.47 -20.37 -30.52
C THR A 141 29.20 -21.06 -31.68
N THR A 142 28.52 -21.98 -32.38
CA THR A 142 28.93 -22.60 -33.67
C THR A 142 30.29 -23.34 -33.73
N LYS A 143 30.53 -24.02 -34.86
CA LYS A 143 31.60 -24.99 -35.16
C LYS A 143 33.05 -24.53 -34.90
N TYR A 144 33.29 -23.24 -34.65
CA TYR A 144 34.63 -22.64 -34.51
C TYR A 144 35.10 -22.46 -33.06
N THR A 145 34.22 -22.61 -32.05
CA THR A 145 34.61 -22.51 -30.62
C THR A 145 34.85 -23.86 -29.97
N ASN A 146 34.85 -24.96 -30.74
CA ASN A 146 34.88 -26.34 -30.22
C ASN A 146 33.78 -26.58 -29.18
N ASP A 147 32.55 -26.16 -29.50
CA ASP A 147 31.35 -26.28 -28.65
C ASP A 147 31.47 -25.58 -27.29
N ARG A 148 32.34 -24.59 -27.17
CA ARG A 148 32.45 -23.72 -25.98
C ARG A 148 31.53 -22.52 -26.09
N SER A 149 30.90 -22.20 -24.97
CA SER A 149 30.22 -20.93 -24.76
C SER A 149 31.21 -19.80 -24.48
N ASP A 150 30.72 -18.57 -24.58
CA ASP A 150 31.46 -17.38 -24.17
C ASP A 150 31.90 -17.47 -22.69
N LEU A 151 31.03 -17.98 -21.83
CA LEU A 151 31.31 -18.22 -20.41
C LEU A 151 32.48 -19.20 -20.23
N ASP A 152 32.53 -20.28 -21.01
CA ASP A 152 33.62 -21.26 -20.96
C ASP A 152 34.97 -20.65 -21.36
N ILE A 153 34.96 -19.82 -22.42
CA ILE A 153 36.16 -19.13 -22.91
C ILE A 153 36.71 -18.20 -21.83
N VAL A 154 35.86 -17.39 -21.22
CA VAL A 154 36.26 -16.49 -20.13
C VAL A 154 36.74 -17.27 -18.92
N ARG A 155 36.05 -18.36 -18.56
CA ARG A 155 36.44 -19.21 -17.43
C ARG A 155 37.83 -19.82 -17.61
N LEU A 156 38.12 -20.38 -18.78
CA LEU A 156 39.44 -20.94 -19.10
C LEU A 156 40.54 -19.87 -19.05
N ALA A 157 40.25 -18.66 -19.51
CA ALA A 157 41.20 -17.56 -19.43
C ALA A 157 41.45 -17.12 -17.98
N VAL A 158 40.40 -16.93 -17.18
CA VAL A 158 40.49 -16.42 -15.80
C VAL A 158 41.19 -17.41 -14.88
N PHE A 159 40.87 -18.70 -14.99
CA PHE A 159 41.42 -19.76 -14.12
C PHE A 159 42.57 -20.54 -14.78
N SER A 160 43.37 -19.87 -15.61
CA SER A 160 44.61 -20.41 -16.14
C SER A 160 45.64 -20.63 -15.03
N GLU A 161 46.47 -21.67 -15.15
CA GLU A 161 47.54 -21.99 -14.18
C GLU A 161 48.60 -20.88 -14.05
N ASN A 162 48.64 -19.93 -14.99
CA ASN A 162 49.57 -18.81 -14.99
C ASN A 162 49.17 -17.67 -14.04
N HIS A 163 47.99 -17.71 -13.42
CA HIS A 163 47.52 -16.65 -12.52
C HIS A 163 47.70 -17.04 -11.06
N SER A 164 48.53 -16.27 -10.33
CA SER A 164 48.85 -16.56 -8.92
C SER A 164 47.90 -15.88 -7.92
N ASP A 165 47.22 -14.81 -8.30
CA ASP A 165 46.35 -14.04 -7.40
C ASP A 165 45.06 -13.51 -8.04
N LEU A 166 44.19 -12.94 -7.20
CA LEU A 166 42.90 -12.39 -7.63
C LEU A 166 43.03 -11.20 -8.59
N GLN A 167 44.13 -10.44 -8.50
CA GLN A 167 44.36 -9.29 -9.36
C GLN A 167 44.69 -9.73 -10.79
N ASP A 168 45.53 -10.76 -10.95
CA ASP A 168 45.81 -11.38 -12.25
C ASP A 168 44.53 -11.95 -12.87
N ALA A 169 43.74 -12.66 -12.07
CA ALA A 169 42.46 -13.24 -12.49
C ALA A 169 41.48 -12.16 -12.95
N LYS A 170 41.39 -11.05 -12.20
CA LYS A 170 40.56 -9.89 -12.54
C LYS A 170 41.06 -9.22 -13.83
N ASN A 171 42.36 -9.02 -13.98
CA ASN A 171 42.97 -8.46 -15.19
C ASN A 171 42.70 -9.33 -16.42
N ALA A 172 42.73 -10.66 -16.26
CA ALA A 172 42.37 -11.60 -17.31
C ALA A 172 40.88 -11.49 -17.68
N LEU A 173 39.98 -11.40 -16.70
CA LEU A 173 38.54 -11.22 -16.92
C LEU A 173 38.25 -9.92 -17.69
N GLU A 174 38.91 -8.82 -17.35
CA GLU A 174 38.72 -7.51 -17.99
C GLU A 174 39.11 -7.52 -19.48
N LYS A 175 40.08 -8.34 -19.90
CA LYS A 175 40.40 -8.52 -21.34
C LYS A 175 39.23 -9.10 -22.14
N TYR A 176 38.32 -9.80 -21.47
CA TYR A 176 37.10 -10.38 -22.05
C TYR A 176 35.82 -9.64 -21.66
N ASN A 177 35.92 -8.41 -21.13
CA ASN A 177 34.78 -7.59 -20.74
C ASN A 177 33.80 -7.33 -21.91
N GLY A 178 34.30 -7.31 -23.15
CA GLY A 178 33.46 -7.21 -24.35
C GLY A 178 32.49 -8.38 -24.56
N ILE A 179 32.77 -9.53 -23.93
CA ILE A 179 31.99 -10.76 -24.05
C ILE A 179 31.04 -10.90 -22.85
N CYS A 180 31.58 -10.97 -21.62
CA CYS A 180 30.79 -11.26 -20.42
C CYS A 180 30.39 -10.02 -19.60
N GLY A 181 30.99 -8.86 -19.87
CA GLY A 181 30.80 -7.64 -19.08
C GLY A 181 29.37 -7.12 -19.07
N HIS A 182 28.67 -7.25 -20.20
CA HIS A 182 27.27 -6.85 -20.29
C HIS A 182 26.40 -7.64 -19.31
N TYR A 183 26.59 -8.96 -19.21
CA TYR A 183 25.86 -9.81 -18.28
C TYR A 183 26.07 -9.37 -16.82
N PHE A 184 27.33 -9.16 -16.40
CA PHE A 184 27.61 -8.72 -15.03
C PHE A 184 27.02 -7.35 -14.70
N ARG A 185 26.99 -6.43 -15.67
CA ARG A 185 26.31 -5.13 -15.49
C ARG A 185 24.80 -5.29 -15.33
N VAL A 186 24.16 -6.16 -16.11
CA VAL A 186 22.73 -6.44 -15.96
C VAL A 186 22.43 -7.06 -14.59
N LEU A 187 23.22 -8.06 -14.17
CA LEU A 187 23.09 -8.66 -12.83
C LEU A 187 23.25 -7.61 -11.73
N TYR A 188 24.25 -6.73 -11.82
CA TYR A 188 24.40 -5.61 -10.88
C TYR A 188 23.15 -4.74 -10.82
N GLN A 189 22.56 -4.36 -11.97
CA GLN A 189 21.36 -3.53 -11.98
C GLN A 189 20.14 -4.25 -11.37
N VAL A 190 19.99 -5.56 -11.58
CA VAL A 190 18.93 -6.35 -10.94
C VAL A 190 19.09 -6.35 -9.42
N LEU A 191 20.30 -6.63 -8.92
CA LEU A 191 20.57 -6.67 -7.48
C LEU A 191 20.43 -5.29 -6.85
N LYS A 192 20.92 -4.24 -7.52
CA LYS A 192 20.74 -2.86 -7.08
C LYS A 192 19.25 -2.49 -7.05
N PHE A 193 18.47 -2.86 -8.06
CA PHE A 193 17.04 -2.60 -8.11
C PHE A 193 16.30 -3.25 -6.94
N ILE A 194 16.63 -4.50 -6.59
CA ILE A 194 16.10 -5.18 -5.40
C ILE A 194 16.42 -4.39 -4.14
N ALA A 195 17.69 -3.97 -3.97
CA ALA A 195 18.14 -3.24 -2.79
C ALA A 195 17.36 -1.94 -2.57
N THR A 196 17.13 -1.18 -3.64
CA THR A 196 16.62 0.19 -3.54
C THR A 196 15.10 0.31 -3.65
N ASN A 197 14.40 -0.68 -4.22
CA ASN A 197 12.99 -0.53 -4.60
C ASN A 197 12.02 -1.57 -4.00
N VAL A 198 12.50 -2.53 -3.21
CA VAL A 198 11.57 -3.50 -2.62
C VAL A 198 10.66 -2.80 -1.59
N PRO A 199 9.35 -3.11 -1.52
CA PRO A 199 8.40 -2.33 -0.70
C PRO A 199 8.68 -2.31 0.81
N ASP A 200 9.29 -3.36 1.35
CA ASP A 200 9.65 -3.49 2.77
C ASP A 200 11.13 -3.14 3.05
N GLY A 201 11.83 -2.60 2.05
CA GLY A 201 13.25 -2.24 2.11
C GLY A 201 13.49 -0.89 2.79
N SER A 202 14.67 -0.73 3.41
CA SER A 202 15.05 0.49 4.12
C SER A 202 16.12 1.34 3.42
N ILE A 203 16.69 0.86 2.31
CA ILE A 203 17.80 1.55 1.62
C ILE A 203 17.29 2.79 0.85
N GLY A 204 16.13 2.66 0.19
CA GLY A 204 15.59 3.74 -0.64
C GLY A 204 16.50 4.09 -1.83
N SER A 205 16.33 5.29 -2.38
CA SER A 205 17.06 5.76 -3.57
C SER A 205 18.51 6.14 -3.32
N GLU A 206 18.89 6.40 -2.07
CA GLU A 206 20.26 6.74 -1.67
C GLU A 206 21.10 5.46 -1.55
N PHE A 207 21.47 4.91 -2.71
CA PHE A 207 22.35 3.76 -2.82
C PHE A 207 23.80 4.15 -2.48
N SER A 208 24.13 4.13 -1.19
CA SER A 208 25.48 4.39 -0.67
C SER A 208 26.04 3.20 0.10
N GLN A 209 27.36 3.17 0.29
CA GLN A 209 28.04 2.13 1.07
C GLN A 209 27.58 2.13 2.53
N GLU A 210 27.41 3.31 3.12
CA GLU A 210 26.93 3.49 4.49
C GLU A 210 25.50 2.99 4.64
N THR A 211 24.62 3.32 3.68
CA THR A 211 23.24 2.85 3.67
C THR A 211 23.17 1.33 3.59
N LEU A 212 24.00 0.69 2.74
CA LEU A 212 24.05 -0.77 2.60
C LEU A 212 24.54 -1.48 3.86
N ALA A 213 25.54 -0.90 4.54
CA ALA A 213 26.13 -1.46 5.75
C ALA A 213 25.20 -1.35 6.97
N ASN A 214 24.49 -0.22 7.11
CA ASN A 214 23.67 0.08 8.28
C ASN A 214 22.22 -0.41 8.15
N SER A 215 21.74 -0.64 6.91
CA SER A 215 20.37 -1.09 6.67
C SER A 215 20.17 -2.57 6.97
N LYS A 216 19.14 -2.89 7.74
CA LYS A 216 18.71 -4.27 7.93
C LYS A 216 18.29 -4.89 6.60
N LEU A 217 18.65 -6.16 6.38
CA LEU A 217 18.19 -6.91 5.20
C LEU A 217 16.70 -7.21 5.31
N ALA A 218 15.90 -6.70 4.39
CA ALA A 218 14.47 -6.99 4.36
C ALA A 218 14.19 -8.44 3.87
N PRO A 219 13.13 -9.11 4.36
CA PRO A 219 12.77 -10.45 3.91
C PRO A 219 12.54 -10.53 2.40
N SER A 220 11.89 -9.53 1.80
CA SER A 220 11.63 -9.54 0.36
C SER A 220 12.90 -9.34 -0.46
N GLU A 221 13.86 -8.51 0.00
CA GLU A 221 15.17 -8.40 -0.66
C GLU A 221 15.85 -9.78 -0.77
N LYS A 222 15.88 -10.54 0.33
CA LYS A 222 16.49 -11.87 0.35
C LYS A 222 15.72 -12.85 -0.54
N MET A 223 14.38 -12.80 -0.54
CA MET A 223 13.55 -13.63 -1.40
C MET A 223 13.87 -13.37 -2.89
N TYR A 224 13.83 -12.12 -3.35
CA TYR A 224 14.06 -11.79 -4.77
C TYR A 224 15.50 -12.03 -5.20
N SER A 225 16.49 -11.69 -4.36
CA SER A 225 17.89 -11.99 -4.66
C SER A 225 18.16 -13.49 -4.74
N ASN A 226 17.50 -14.32 -3.93
CA ASN A 226 17.57 -15.78 -4.05
C ASN A 226 16.97 -16.29 -5.37
N ILE A 227 15.88 -15.68 -5.87
CA ILE A 227 15.32 -16.00 -7.18
C ILE A 227 16.37 -15.74 -8.26
N VAL A 228 17.00 -14.56 -8.29
CA VAL A 228 18.06 -14.23 -9.26
C VAL A 228 19.22 -15.23 -9.16
N ARG A 229 19.69 -15.50 -7.93
CA ARG A 229 20.79 -16.43 -7.66
C ARG A 229 20.53 -17.84 -8.18
N SER A 230 19.28 -18.29 -8.18
CA SER A 230 18.91 -19.64 -8.65
C SER A 230 19.18 -19.87 -10.14
N PHE A 231 19.29 -18.81 -10.94
CA PHE A 231 19.61 -18.89 -12.36
C PHE A 231 21.12 -19.02 -12.63
N LEU A 232 21.98 -18.73 -11.66
CA LEU A 232 23.42 -18.75 -11.88
C LEU A 232 23.99 -20.16 -11.81
N SER A 233 24.75 -20.54 -12.83
CA SER A 233 25.59 -21.73 -12.80
C SER A 233 26.77 -21.56 -11.83
N TYR A 234 27.43 -22.66 -11.47
CA TYR A 234 28.66 -22.61 -10.68
C TYR A 234 29.74 -21.77 -11.38
N ASP A 235 29.86 -21.91 -12.69
CA ASP A 235 30.85 -21.18 -13.49
C ASP A 235 30.56 -19.67 -13.53
N ALA A 236 29.30 -19.29 -13.70
CA ALA A 236 28.88 -17.89 -13.64
C ALA A 236 29.10 -17.30 -12.24
N THR A 237 28.86 -18.07 -11.18
CA THR A 237 29.07 -17.63 -9.79
C THR A 237 30.56 -17.48 -9.46
N GLN A 238 31.41 -18.39 -9.94
CA GLN A 238 32.86 -18.31 -9.78
C GLN A 238 33.43 -17.08 -10.50
N LEU A 239 33.01 -16.84 -11.75
CA LEU A 239 33.43 -15.65 -12.51
C LEU A 239 32.89 -14.35 -11.89
N LEU A 240 31.68 -14.37 -11.33
CA LEU A 240 31.13 -13.23 -10.58
C LEU A 240 32.02 -12.86 -9.38
N ALA A 241 32.47 -13.85 -8.62
CA ALA A 241 33.35 -13.62 -7.47
C ALA A 241 34.69 -12.96 -7.89
N ILE A 242 35.23 -13.31 -9.05
CA ILE A 242 36.41 -12.64 -9.62
C ILE A 242 36.03 -11.25 -10.18
N ASN A 243 34.88 -11.12 -10.82
CA ASN A 243 34.44 -9.87 -11.43
C ASN A 243 34.28 -8.73 -10.40
N CYS A 244 33.80 -9.02 -9.19
CA CYS A 244 33.65 -8.00 -8.15
C CYS A 244 34.93 -7.77 -7.33
N PHE A 245 36.03 -8.48 -7.61
CA PHE A 245 37.33 -8.21 -6.98
C PHE A 245 37.83 -6.81 -7.35
N CYS A 246 38.23 -6.04 -6.34
CA CYS A 246 38.76 -4.69 -6.48
C CYS A 246 39.65 -4.31 -5.28
N ALA A 247 40.53 -3.33 -5.47
CA ALA A 247 41.56 -2.98 -4.48
C ALA A 247 41.01 -2.25 -3.24
N ASP A 248 40.05 -1.34 -3.42
CA ASP A 248 39.52 -0.50 -2.34
C ASP A 248 38.08 -0.05 -2.59
N SER A 249 37.51 0.63 -1.60
CA SER A 249 36.12 1.10 -1.61
C SER A 249 35.81 2.24 -2.56
N SER A 250 36.82 2.89 -3.16
CA SER A 250 36.62 3.90 -4.20
C SER A 250 36.33 3.28 -5.58
N ASN A 251 36.57 1.97 -5.74
CA ASN A 251 36.39 1.28 -7.00
C ASN A 251 34.89 1.10 -7.36
N THR A 252 34.58 1.19 -8.66
CA THR A 252 33.21 1.05 -9.17
C THR A 252 32.58 -0.32 -8.90
N TYR A 253 33.39 -1.38 -8.73
CA TYR A 253 32.93 -2.72 -8.39
C TYR A 253 32.63 -2.91 -6.90
N TRP A 254 33.01 -1.97 -6.03
CA TRP A 254 32.83 -2.11 -4.59
C TRP A 254 31.37 -2.23 -4.18
N ASN A 255 30.50 -1.41 -4.79
CA ASN A 255 29.06 -1.52 -4.53
C ASN A 255 28.48 -2.87 -5.00
N PHE A 256 29.06 -3.47 -6.04
CA PHE A 256 28.66 -4.80 -6.47
C PHE A 256 29.11 -5.83 -5.43
N LYS A 257 30.35 -5.77 -4.93
CA LYS A 257 30.83 -6.58 -3.80
C LYS A 257 29.86 -6.50 -2.60
N LEU A 258 29.45 -5.31 -2.19
CA LEU A 258 28.53 -5.13 -1.07
C LEU A 258 27.17 -5.81 -1.30
N LEU A 259 26.64 -5.77 -2.52
CA LEU A 259 25.41 -6.49 -2.86
C LEU A 259 25.59 -8.01 -2.82
N ILE A 260 26.74 -8.52 -3.29
CA ILE A 260 27.09 -9.94 -3.20
C ILE A 260 27.16 -10.40 -1.73
N GLU A 261 27.76 -9.59 -0.86
CA GLU A 261 27.85 -9.83 0.58
C GLU A 261 26.47 -9.78 1.25
N ARG A 262 25.71 -8.71 1.01
CA ARG A 262 24.37 -8.49 1.58
C ARG A 262 23.43 -9.65 1.28
N TYR A 263 23.48 -10.20 0.07
CA TYR A 263 22.58 -11.24 -0.38
C TYR A 263 23.12 -12.67 -0.25
N SER A 264 24.29 -12.85 0.35
CA SER A 264 24.98 -14.15 0.43
C SER A 264 25.07 -14.80 -0.95
N PHE A 265 25.42 -14.03 -1.97
CA PHE A 265 25.20 -14.44 -3.35
C PHE A 265 26.14 -15.58 -3.79
N LEU A 266 27.24 -15.80 -3.06
CA LEU A 266 28.21 -16.87 -3.28
C LEU A 266 27.93 -18.12 -2.44
N GLU A 267 26.77 -18.22 -1.79
CA GLU A 267 26.41 -19.32 -0.88
C GLU A 267 26.50 -20.72 -1.52
N HIS A 268 26.31 -20.82 -2.83
CA HIS A 268 26.42 -22.10 -3.55
C HIS A 268 27.61 -22.13 -4.51
N MET A 269 28.60 -21.26 -4.32
CA MET A 269 29.81 -21.27 -5.13
C MET A 269 30.74 -22.40 -4.70
N PRO A 270 31.10 -23.34 -5.60
CA PRO A 270 32.16 -24.30 -5.31
C PRO A 270 33.53 -23.65 -5.39
N PHE A 271 34.43 -24.04 -4.49
CA PHE A 271 35.84 -23.59 -4.48
C PHE A 271 36.76 -24.45 -5.35
N LYS A 272 36.18 -25.35 -6.14
CA LYS A 272 36.89 -26.35 -6.94
C LYS A 272 36.77 -26.07 -8.42
N ILE A 273 37.82 -26.41 -9.15
CA ILE A 273 37.79 -26.56 -10.60
C ILE A 273 38.18 -28.00 -10.90
N LYS A 274 37.30 -28.71 -11.62
CA LYS A 274 37.34 -30.18 -11.69
C LYS A 274 37.16 -30.78 -10.30
N GLU A 275 38.20 -31.35 -9.69
CA GLU A 275 38.10 -32.08 -8.42
C GLU A 275 38.97 -31.49 -7.28
N SER A 276 39.91 -30.60 -7.63
CA SER A 276 40.81 -29.95 -6.67
C SER A 276 40.34 -28.54 -6.31
N ASP A 277 40.66 -28.12 -5.09
CA ASP A 277 40.47 -26.73 -4.70
C ASP A 277 41.34 -25.83 -5.59
N HIS A 278 40.76 -24.73 -6.08
CA HIS A 278 41.48 -23.78 -6.91
C HIS A 278 41.96 -22.61 -6.05
N VAL A 279 43.26 -22.30 -6.10
CA VAL A 279 43.90 -21.28 -5.25
C VAL A 279 43.15 -19.95 -5.32
N LEU A 280 42.84 -19.46 -6.53
CA LEU A 280 42.08 -18.22 -6.72
C LEU A 280 40.71 -18.23 -6.04
N LEU A 281 39.95 -19.33 -6.18
CA LEU A 281 38.61 -19.41 -5.59
C LEU A 281 38.69 -19.45 -4.06
N VAL A 282 39.66 -20.16 -3.50
CA VAL A 282 39.90 -20.15 -2.05
C VAL A 282 40.29 -18.75 -1.57
N SER A 283 41.14 -18.05 -2.31
CA SER A 283 41.55 -16.67 -2.01
C SER A 283 40.37 -15.68 -1.95
N THR A 284 39.24 -15.94 -2.62
CA THR A 284 38.04 -15.10 -2.51
C THR A 284 37.51 -15.01 -1.07
N LYS A 285 37.73 -16.03 -0.22
CA LYS A 285 37.35 -16.01 1.20
C LYS A 285 38.09 -14.94 2.01
N ASN A 286 39.24 -14.48 1.54
CA ASN A 286 40.00 -13.40 2.17
C ASN A 286 39.52 -12.01 1.72
N PHE A 287 38.81 -11.93 0.59
CA PHE A 287 38.33 -10.67 0.02
C PHE A 287 36.88 -10.35 0.42
N TYR A 288 35.99 -11.36 0.40
CA TYR A 288 34.60 -11.19 0.80
C TYR A 288 34.39 -11.45 2.29
N GLU A 289 33.43 -10.75 2.88
CA GLU A 289 32.91 -11.08 4.20
C GLU A 289 32.29 -12.49 4.21
N LYS A 290 32.34 -13.17 5.36
CA LYS A 290 31.76 -14.51 5.54
C LYS A 290 30.30 -14.59 5.12
N ASN A 291 29.55 -13.50 5.27
CA ASN A 291 28.14 -13.43 4.89
C ASN A 291 27.91 -13.64 3.38
N ALA A 292 28.86 -13.28 2.51
CA ALA A 292 28.77 -13.54 1.07
C ALA A 292 28.57 -15.03 0.74
N PHE A 293 29.08 -15.92 1.59
CA PHE A 293 29.01 -17.37 1.43
C PHE A 293 27.86 -18.01 2.24
N GLY A 294 27.05 -17.23 2.95
CA GLY A 294 25.84 -17.70 3.63
C GLY A 294 26.06 -18.98 4.45
N ARG A 295 25.19 -19.98 4.25
CA ARG A 295 25.31 -21.33 4.84
C ARG A 295 25.90 -22.32 3.83
N THR A 296 27.01 -21.94 3.19
CA THR A 296 27.62 -22.77 2.15
C THR A 296 27.93 -24.19 2.63
N GLN A 297 27.56 -25.17 1.80
CA GLN A 297 27.95 -26.57 1.96
C GLN A 297 29.34 -26.86 1.37
N PHE A 298 29.89 -25.94 0.59
CA PHE A 298 31.15 -26.11 -0.11
C PHE A 298 32.32 -25.77 0.82
N LYS A 299 32.82 -26.80 1.49
CA LYS A 299 34.04 -26.71 2.32
C LYS A 299 35.29 -26.93 1.47
N THR A 300 36.35 -26.18 1.75
CA THR A 300 37.68 -26.48 1.19
C THR A 300 38.25 -27.75 1.82
N SER A 301 39.22 -28.37 1.17
CA SER A 301 39.84 -29.62 1.65
C SER A 301 40.48 -29.43 3.03
N SER A 302 40.97 -28.22 3.33
CA SER A 302 41.48 -27.82 4.65
C SER A 302 40.42 -27.71 5.75
N GLU A 303 39.14 -27.56 5.41
CA GLU A 303 38.01 -27.41 6.34
C GLU A 303 37.24 -28.73 6.58
N LYS A 304 37.64 -29.80 5.87
CA LYS A 304 37.06 -31.15 6.01
C LYS A 304 37.88 -32.08 6.90
N LEU A 305 39.13 -31.69 7.21
CA LEU A 305 40.02 -32.32 8.18
C LEU A 305 39.75 -31.74 9.57
#